data_AF-A0A1F9K0J1-F1
#
_entry.id   AF-A0A1F9K0J1-F1
#
_cell.length_a   1.000
_cell.length_b   1.000
_cell.length_c   1.000
_cell.angle_alpha   90.00
_cell.angle_beta   90.00
_cell.angle_gamma   90.00
#
_symmetry.space_group_name_H-M   'P 1'
#
loop_
_entity.id
_entity.type
_entity.pdbx_description
1 polymer ?
#
loop_
_entity_poly.entity_id
_entity_poly.type
_entity_poly.pdbx_seq_one_letter_code
_entity_poly.pdbx_strand_id
1 'polypeptide(L)'
;NTYSSIELAKHGAALEVDAVALVPPYYYPHNDHEVYAHYKEVARAVPGVPMFIYDNTETTRVHITPPKVLKVQEAISPSPLAGIKVSFVPFDALLGYVFKLPSSIGIFPGSILSLFSGYSLGVRGAIHPPTTPFPEICVRMFRALKEDKLEEARKAHDQLAAIGQVVGRYLPEHGRGVFGEIMRMRGLPVRRFPRWECLPMSRQQKEDLQKGLGEAGVALALP
;
A
#
# COMPACT_ATOMS: atom_id res chain seq x y z
N ASN A 1 17.41 -10.18 -0.20
CA ASN A 1 18.09 -11.48 -0.07
C ASN A 1 17.05 -12.58 -0.27
N THR A 2 17.28 -13.51 -1.21
CA THR A 2 16.37 -14.62 -1.52
C THR A 2 16.17 -15.59 -0.37
N TYR A 3 17.24 -16.00 0.33
CA TYR A 3 17.17 -16.95 1.43
C TYR A 3 16.32 -16.40 2.59
N SER A 4 16.55 -15.16 3.01
CA SER A 4 15.72 -14.53 4.04
C SER A 4 14.26 -14.37 3.61
N SER A 5 14.01 -14.15 2.31
CA SER A 5 12.64 -14.07 1.79
C SER A 5 11.95 -15.44 1.81
N ILE A 6 12.69 -16.52 1.54
CA ILE A 6 12.21 -17.90 1.66
C ILE A 6 11.87 -18.23 3.12
N GLU A 7 12.73 -17.87 4.08
CA GLU A 7 12.47 -18.12 5.52
C GLU A 7 11.18 -17.42 5.98
N LEU A 8 11.02 -16.14 5.63
CA LEU A 8 9.82 -15.38 5.96
C LEU A 8 8.58 -15.90 5.23
N ALA A 9 8.69 -16.29 3.96
CA ALA A 9 7.59 -16.87 3.20
C ALA A 9 7.14 -18.21 3.80
N LYS A 10 8.08 -19.10 4.17
CA LYS A 10 7.76 -20.36 4.86
C LYS A 10 7.08 -20.13 6.20
N HIS A 11 7.56 -19.14 6.96
CA HIS A 11 6.92 -18.77 8.21
C HIS A 11 5.49 -18.28 7.99
N GLY A 12 5.26 -17.39 7.01
CA GLY A 12 3.91 -16.94 6.65
C GLY A 12 3.02 -18.07 6.15
N ALA A 13 3.53 -18.96 5.30
CA ALA A 13 2.79 -20.12 4.80
C ALA A 13 2.37 -21.07 5.93
N ALA A 14 3.21 -21.25 6.96
CA ALA A 14 2.88 -22.03 8.15
C ALA A 14 1.75 -21.40 9.01
N LEU A 15 1.44 -20.13 8.77
CA LEU A 15 0.31 -19.42 9.38
C LEU A 15 -0.93 -19.37 8.47
N GLU A 16 -0.93 -20.11 7.36
CA GLU A 16 -2.06 -20.23 6.42
C GLU A 16 -2.50 -18.87 5.82
N VAL A 17 -1.54 -18.00 5.52
CA VAL A 17 -1.82 -16.69 4.90
C VAL A 17 -2.43 -16.84 3.50
N ASP A 18 -3.34 -15.93 3.14
CA ASP A 18 -3.97 -15.90 1.80
C ASP A 18 -2.96 -15.66 0.67
N ALA A 19 -1.89 -14.92 0.95
CA ALA A 19 -0.81 -14.66 0.00
C ALA A 19 0.46 -14.19 0.70
N VAL A 20 1.61 -14.34 0.02
CA VAL A 20 2.88 -13.72 0.40
C VAL A 20 3.21 -12.55 -0.52
N ALA A 21 3.49 -11.38 0.06
CA ALA A 21 3.88 -10.19 -0.68
C ALA A 21 5.41 -10.06 -0.77
N LEU A 22 5.93 -9.92 -1.99
CA LEU A 22 7.36 -9.81 -2.25
C LEU A 22 7.71 -8.47 -2.89
N VAL A 23 8.65 -7.76 -2.27
CA VAL A 23 9.38 -6.66 -2.91
C VAL A 23 10.46 -7.30 -3.81
N PRO A 24 10.73 -6.79 -5.02
CA PRO A 24 11.87 -7.28 -5.79
C PRO A 24 13.19 -7.08 -5.01
N PRO A 25 14.25 -7.84 -5.33
CA PRO A 25 15.58 -7.59 -4.78
C PRO A 25 15.95 -6.10 -4.91
N TYR A 26 16.39 -5.51 -3.80
CA TYR A 26 16.61 -4.07 -3.66
C TYR A 26 18.03 -3.76 -3.18
N TYR A 27 18.33 -2.46 -3.07
CA TYR A 27 19.65 -1.86 -2.75
C TYR A 27 20.62 -1.87 -3.94
N TYR A 28 20.91 -3.03 -4.51
CA TYR A 28 21.71 -3.16 -5.73
C TYR A 28 20.84 -3.14 -6.99
N PRO A 29 21.38 -2.72 -8.15
CA PRO A 29 20.76 -3.00 -9.43
C PRO A 29 20.72 -4.50 -9.67
N HIS A 30 19.57 -5.02 -10.08
CA HIS A 30 19.40 -6.40 -10.47
C HIS A 30 18.83 -6.47 -11.87
N ASN A 31 19.35 -7.38 -12.70
CA ASN A 31 18.78 -7.62 -14.00
C ASN A 31 17.50 -8.47 -13.90
N ASP A 32 16.74 -8.53 -14.98
CA ASP A 32 15.46 -9.24 -15.03
C ASP A 32 15.60 -10.73 -14.69
N HIS A 33 16.68 -11.39 -15.12
CA HIS A 33 16.92 -12.80 -14.81
C HIS A 33 17.07 -13.03 -13.28
N GLU A 34 17.85 -12.20 -12.60
CA GLU A 34 18.00 -12.26 -11.14
C GLU A 34 16.67 -12.04 -10.42
N VAL A 35 15.87 -11.07 -10.88
CA VAL A 35 14.55 -10.79 -10.33
C VAL A 35 13.63 -12.00 -10.49
N TYR A 36 13.53 -12.58 -11.69
CA TYR A 36 12.66 -13.73 -11.92
C TYR A 36 13.12 -14.97 -11.14
N ALA A 37 14.44 -15.20 -11.06
CA ALA A 37 15.00 -16.27 -10.24
C ALA A 37 14.64 -16.10 -8.76
N HIS A 38 14.67 -14.88 -8.24
CA HIS A 38 14.25 -14.59 -6.86
C HIS A 38 12.79 -14.99 -6.60
N TYR A 39 11.85 -14.55 -7.44
CA TYR A 39 10.43 -14.91 -7.28
C TYR A 39 10.22 -16.42 -7.40
N LYS A 40 10.87 -17.06 -8.38
CA LYS A 40 10.80 -18.51 -8.62
C LYS A 40 11.27 -19.33 -7.42
N GLU A 41 12.39 -18.95 -6.81
CA GLU A 41 12.92 -19.67 -5.65
C GLU A 41 12.03 -19.52 -4.41
N VAL A 42 11.40 -18.36 -4.21
CA VAL A 42 10.40 -18.21 -3.14
C VAL A 42 9.15 -19.04 -3.43
N ALA A 43 8.63 -19.01 -4.66
CA ALA A 43 7.46 -19.81 -5.06
C ALA A 43 7.66 -21.31 -4.82
N ARG A 44 8.85 -21.83 -5.16
CA ARG A 44 9.23 -23.25 -4.94
C ARG A 44 9.27 -23.63 -3.47
N ALA A 45 9.64 -22.69 -2.61
CA ALA A 45 9.75 -22.93 -1.18
C ALA A 45 8.40 -22.97 -0.45
N VAL A 46 7.36 -22.36 -1.04
CA VAL A 46 5.98 -22.32 -0.52
C VAL A 46 4.97 -22.70 -1.61
N PRO A 47 4.99 -23.96 -2.09
CA PRO A 47 4.19 -24.37 -3.23
C PRO A 47 2.69 -24.17 -2.96
N GLY A 48 1.98 -23.62 -3.95
CA GLY A 48 0.53 -23.38 -3.88
C GLY A 48 0.11 -22.11 -3.13
N VAL A 49 1.00 -21.47 -2.37
CA VAL A 49 0.70 -20.20 -1.69
C VAL A 49 0.68 -19.08 -2.73
N PRO A 50 -0.42 -18.31 -2.85
CA PRO A 50 -0.48 -17.19 -3.79
C PRO A 50 0.60 -16.14 -3.51
N MET A 51 1.18 -15.60 -4.58
CA MET A 51 2.19 -14.54 -4.50
C MET A 51 1.58 -13.20 -4.87
N PHE A 52 2.15 -12.14 -4.31
CA PHE A 52 1.75 -10.77 -4.57
C PHE A 52 3.00 -9.91 -4.79
N ILE A 53 3.09 -9.21 -5.93
CA ILE A 53 4.24 -8.34 -6.22
C ILE A 53 4.07 -7.00 -5.48
N TYR A 54 5.13 -6.48 -4.89
CA TYR A 54 5.20 -5.11 -4.41
C TYR A 54 6.24 -4.33 -5.22
N ASP A 55 5.77 -3.66 -6.27
CA ASP A 55 6.58 -2.71 -7.02
C ASP A 55 6.64 -1.36 -6.29
N ASN A 56 7.85 -1.07 -5.80
CA ASN A 56 8.22 0.24 -5.29
C ASN A 56 9.55 0.66 -5.90
N THR A 57 9.50 1.05 -7.17
CA THR A 57 10.68 1.40 -7.98
C THR A 57 11.57 2.45 -7.30
N GLU A 58 11.01 3.45 -6.63
CA GLU A 58 11.80 4.49 -5.94
C GLU A 58 12.74 3.92 -4.86
N THR A 59 12.29 2.87 -4.15
CA THR A 59 13.08 2.27 -3.06
C THR A 59 13.90 1.06 -3.51
N THR A 60 13.51 0.41 -4.60
CA THR A 60 14.11 -0.84 -5.06
C THR A 60 15.06 -0.66 -6.23
N ARG A 61 14.88 0.41 -7.02
CA ARG A 61 15.53 0.63 -8.34
C ARG A 61 15.19 -0.45 -9.37
N VAL A 62 14.17 -1.26 -9.10
CA VAL A 62 13.67 -2.30 -9.99
C VAL A 62 12.22 -1.99 -10.32
N HIS A 63 11.96 -1.64 -11.57
CA HIS A 63 10.62 -1.41 -12.09
C HIS A 63 10.06 -2.70 -12.68
N ILE A 64 8.90 -3.16 -12.16
CA ILE A 64 8.22 -4.37 -12.58
C ILE A 64 7.06 -3.99 -13.50
N THR A 65 7.40 -3.69 -14.76
CA THR A 65 6.41 -3.33 -15.79
C THR A 65 5.43 -4.47 -16.09
N PRO A 66 4.27 -4.21 -16.74
CA PRO A 66 3.31 -5.27 -17.05
C PRO A 66 3.91 -6.49 -17.79
N PRO A 67 4.79 -6.34 -18.79
CA PRO A 67 5.49 -7.49 -19.38
C PRO A 67 6.33 -8.30 -18.37
N LYS A 68 6.98 -7.63 -17.41
CA LYS A 68 7.75 -8.30 -16.36
C LYS A 68 6.85 -9.01 -15.36
N VAL A 69 5.67 -8.46 -15.05
CA VAL A 69 4.65 -9.16 -14.24
C VAL A 69 4.27 -10.50 -14.87
N LEU A 70 4.05 -10.52 -16.19
CA LEU A 70 3.75 -11.77 -16.91
C LEU A 70 4.94 -12.75 -16.85
N LYS A 71 6.18 -12.25 -16.95
CA LYS A 71 7.38 -13.09 -16.78
C LYS A 71 7.53 -13.64 -15.36
N VAL A 72 7.18 -12.87 -14.33
CA VAL A 72 7.10 -13.39 -12.97
C VAL A 72 6.02 -14.48 -12.87
N GLN A 73 4.82 -14.25 -13.42
CA GLN A 73 3.75 -15.24 -13.44
C GLN A 73 4.18 -16.56 -14.11
N GLU A 74 4.86 -16.50 -15.25
CA GLU A 74 5.46 -17.66 -15.92
C GLU A 74 6.48 -18.38 -15.02
N ALA A 75 7.37 -17.61 -14.37
CA ALA A 75 8.48 -18.15 -13.58
C ALA A 75 8.03 -18.86 -12.30
N ILE A 76 6.91 -18.44 -11.70
CA ILE A 76 6.40 -19.00 -10.43
C ILE A 76 5.38 -20.13 -10.62
N SER A 77 4.96 -20.41 -11.86
CA SER A 77 4.01 -21.47 -12.18
C SER A 77 4.46 -22.83 -11.59
N PRO A 78 3.57 -23.62 -10.95
CA PRO A 78 2.10 -23.46 -10.92
C PRO A 78 1.54 -22.59 -9.78
N SER A 79 2.38 -21.92 -8.98
CA SER A 79 1.88 -21.01 -7.92
C SER A 79 1.14 -19.80 -8.54
N PRO A 80 0.00 -19.39 -7.99
CA PRO A 80 -0.76 -18.28 -8.56
C PRO A 80 -0.15 -16.93 -8.20
N LEU A 81 -0.19 -15.98 -9.14
CA LEU A 81 0.08 -14.57 -8.89
C LEU A 81 -1.24 -13.84 -8.65
N ALA A 82 -1.54 -13.50 -7.38
CA ALA A 82 -2.82 -12.92 -6.97
C ALA A 82 -2.93 -11.42 -7.29
N GLY A 83 -1.81 -10.70 -7.34
CA GLY A 83 -1.85 -9.27 -7.58
C GLY A 83 -0.50 -8.57 -7.56
N ILE A 84 -0.56 -7.27 -7.84
CA ILE A 84 0.56 -6.35 -7.77
C ILE A 84 0.15 -5.04 -7.09
N LYS A 85 0.98 -4.61 -6.15
CA LYS A 85 0.98 -3.25 -5.62
C LYS A 85 1.92 -2.40 -6.45
N VAL A 86 1.41 -1.31 -7.03
CA VAL A 86 2.19 -0.36 -7.82
C VAL A 86 2.28 0.96 -7.07
N SER A 87 3.47 1.29 -6.57
CA SER A 87 3.73 2.53 -5.83
C SER A 87 4.32 3.62 -6.73
N PHE A 88 4.03 4.88 -6.40
CA PHE A 88 4.64 6.08 -7.01
C PHE A 88 4.50 6.22 -8.53
N VAL A 89 3.41 5.71 -9.11
CA VAL A 89 3.07 5.93 -10.52
C VAL A 89 1.91 6.92 -10.68
N PRO A 90 1.95 7.79 -11.70
CA PRO A 90 0.79 8.52 -12.18
C PRO A 90 -0.40 7.60 -12.52
N PHE A 91 -1.63 8.13 -12.48
CA PHE A 91 -2.84 7.32 -12.68
C PHE A 91 -2.93 6.73 -14.09
N ASP A 92 -2.56 7.48 -15.12
CA ASP A 92 -2.46 7.01 -16.51
C ASP A 92 -1.47 5.84 -16.67
N ALA A 93 -0.32 5.90 -16.00
CA ALA A 93 0.64 4.79 -15.96
C ALA A 93 0.06 3.55 -15.26
N LEU A 94 -0.71 3.73 -14.17
CA LEU A 94 -1.43 2.64 -13.50
C LEU A 94 -2.42 1.94 -14.43
N LEU A 95 -3.12 2.68 -15.30
CA LEU A 95 -4.05 2.08 -16.28
C LEU A 95 -3.34 1.15 -17.27
N GLY A 96 -2.06 1.38 -17.55
CA GLY A 96 -1.23 0.47 -18.32
C GLY A 96 -1.13 -0.93 -17.70
N TYR A 97 -1.17 -1.05 -16.38
CA TYR A 97 -1.23 -2.35 -15.68
C TYR A 97 -2.62 -2.97 -15.80
N VAL A 98 -3.65 -2.16 -15.59
CA VAL A 98 -5.05 -2.61 -15.65
C VAL A 98 -5.41 -3.18 -17.02
N PHE A 99 -4.97 -2.56 -18.11
CA PHE A 99 -5.34 -2.98 -19.47
C PHE A 99 -4.43 -4.06 -20.07
N LYS A 100 -3.21 -4.24 -19.55
CA LYS A 100 -2.23 -5.20 -20.11
C LYS A 100 -2.10 -6.49 -19.33
N LEU A 101 -2.62 -6.54 -18.09
CA LEU A 101 -2.56 -7.73 -17.25
C LEU A 101 -3.90 -8.47 -17.27
N PRO A 102 -3.89 -9.82 -17.14
CA PRO A 102 -5.11 -10.59 -17.01
C PRO A 102 -5.89 -10.19 -15.75
N SER A 103 -7.22 -10.27 -15.83
CA SER A 103 -8.11 -9.92 -14.71
C SER A 103 -7.93 -10.78 -13.47
N SER A 104 -7.23 -11.91 -13.58
CA SER A 104 -6.82 -12.77 -12.47
C SER A 104 -5.76 -12.14 -11.58
N ILE A 105 -5.04 -11.11 -12.06
CA ILE A 105 -4.04 -10.37 -11.29
C ILE A 105 -4.67 -9.07 -10.81
N GLY A 106 -4.92 -8.96 -9.51
CA GLY A 106 -5.46 -7.73 -8.92
C GLY A 106 -4.45 -6.58 -8.95
N ILE A 107 -4.89 -5.40 -9.38
CA ILE A 107 -4.06 -4.18 -9.41
C ILE A 107 -4.38 -3.30 -8.21
N PHE A 108 -3.35 -2.95 -7.43
CA PHE A 108 -3.47 -2.19 -6.17
C PHE A 108 -2.55 -0.96 -6.20
N PRO A 109 -3.07 0.26 -6.43
CA PRO A 109 -2.27 1.47 -6.32
C PRO A 109 -1.71 1.69 -4.91
N GLY A 110 -0.56 2.35 -4.86
CA GLY A 110 0.06 2.85 -3.62
C GLY A 110 -0.68 4.04 -3.02
N SER A 111 -1.53 4.74 -3.79
CA SER A 111 -2.43 5.79 -3.32
C SER A 111 -3.87 5.30 -3.33
N ILE A 112 -4.57 5.46 -2.21
CA ILE A 112 -5.99 5.08 -2.12
C ILE A 112 -6.88 5.97 -2.99
N LEU A 113 -6.47 7.20 -3.31
CA LEU A 113 -7.27 8.10 -4.13
C LEU A 113 -7.50 7.55 -5.54
N SER A 114 -6.51 6.84 -6.08
CA SER A 114 -6.60 6.14 -7.36
C SER A 114 -7.63 5.00 -7.37
N LEU A 115 -8.06 4.50 -6.19
CA LEU A 115 -9.10 3.48 -6.11
C LEU A 115 -10.44 4.01 -6.61
N PHE A 116 -10.83 5.23 -6.23
CA PHE A 116 -12.10 5.81 -6.64
C PHE A 116 -12.21 5.89 -8.17
N SER A 117 -11.21 6.49 -8.83
CA SER A 117 -11.20 6.66 -10.28
C SER A 117 -10.92 5.37 -11.05
N GLY A 118 -10.22 4.41 -10.44
CA GLY A 118 -9.75 3.19 -11.10
C GLY A 118 -10.65 1.96 -10.92
N TYR A 119 -11.56 1.97 -9.95
CA TYR A 119 -12.33 0.77 -9.59
C TYR A 119 -13.16 0.23 -10.76
N SER A 120 -13.90 1.11 -11.44
CA SER A 120 -14.70 0.77 -12.63
C SER A 120 -13.86 0.30 -13.82
N LEU A 121 -12.57 0.65 -13.84
CA LEU A 121 -11.64 0.28 -14.91
C LEU A 121 -10.96 -1.06 -14.68
N GLY A 122 -10.97 -1.59 -13.45
CA GLY A 122 -10.32 -2.87 -13.13
C GLY A 122 -9.43 -2.87 -11.89
N VAL A 123 -9.22 -1.72 -11.23
CA VAL A 123 -8.51 -1.69 -9.93
C VAL A 123 -9.31 -2.47 -8.89
N ARG A 124 -8.62 -3.24 -8.03
CA ARG A 124 -9.27 -4.18 -7.10
C ARG A 124 -9.12 -3.83 -5.62
N GLY A 125 -8.37 -2.80 -5.31
CA GLY A 125 -8.19 -2.29 -3.96
C GLY A 125 -7.09 -1.24 -3.93
N ALA A 126 -6.55 -0.93 -2.76
CA ALA A 126 -5.37 -0.09 -2.64
C ALA A 126 -4.56 -0.49 -1.40
N ILE A 127 -3.26 -0.26 -1.43
CA ILE A 127 -2.38 -0.50 -0.28
C ILE A 127 -1.64 0.81 0.01
N HIS A 128 -2.24 1.64 0.87
CA HIS A 128 -1.84 3.03 1.10
C HIS A 128 -1.52 3.31 2.58
N PRO A 129 -0.25 3.13 3.03
CA PRO A 129 0.13 3.27 4.43
C PRO A 129 -0.25 4.60 5.11
N PRO A 130 -0.16 5.79 4.47
CA PRO A 130 -0.61 7.06 5.06
C PRO A 130 -2.04 7.08 5.60
N THR A 131 -2.92 6.21 5.10
CA THR A 131 -4.33 6.14 5.54
C THR A 131 -4.59 5.13 6.66
N THR A 132 -3.54 4.49 7.19
CA THR A 132 -3.63 3.56 8.33
C THR A 132 -4.38 4.13 9.55
N PRO A 133 -4.26 5.44 9.90
CA PRO A 133 -5.03 5.99 11.02
C PRO A 133 -6.54 6.12 10.78
N PHE A 134 -7.02 5.98 9.53
CA PHE A 134 -8.40 6.24 9.14
C PHE A 134 -9.06 5.07 8.39
N PRO A 135 -8.96 3.82 8.90
CA PRO A 135 -9.42 2.63 8.19
C PRO A 135 -10.92 2.66 7.85
N GLU A 136 -11.75 3.24 8.71
CA GLU A 136 -13.20 3.32 8.51
C GLU A 136 -13.58 4.09 7.24
N ILE A 137 -12.82 5.13 6.88
CA ILE A 137 -13.07 5.93 5.68
C ILE A 137 -12.64 5.15 4.43
N CYS A 138 -11.49 4.47 4.50
CA CYS A 138 -10.99 3.58 3.44
C CYS A 138 -11.99 2.46 3.14
N VAL A 139 -12.49 1.79 4.18
CA VAL A 139 -13.47 0.70 4.06
C VAL A 139 -14.79 1.21 3.51
N ARG A 140 -15.26 2.39 3.97
CA ARG A 140 -16.49 3.00 3.46
C ARG A 140 -16.39 3.29 1.97
N MET A 141 -15.28 3.86 1.51
CA MET A 141 -15.06 4.10 0.09
C MET A 141 -15.08 2.80 -0.72
N PHE A 142 -14.36 1.78 -0.27
CA PHE A 142 -14.32 0.49 -0.97
C PHE A 142 -15.69 -0.20 -1.04
N ARG A 143 -16.46 -0.22 0.05
CA ARG A 143 -17.81 -0.80 0.07
C ARG A 143 -18.77 -0.02 -0.83
N ALA A 144 -18.75 1.31 -0.77
CA ALA A 144 -19.58 2.14 -1.63
C ALA A 144 -19.29 1.91 -3.11
N LEU A 145 -18.02 1.77 -3.51
CA LEU A 145 -17.63 1.41 -4.88
C LEU A 145 -18.16 0.01 -5.27
N LYS A 146 -18.07 -0.96 -4.36
CA LYS A 146 -18.57 -2.32 -4.60
C LYS A 146 -20.09 -2.39 -4.74
N GLU A 147 -20.81 -1.52 -4.05
CA GLU A 147 -22.28 -1.41 -4.05
C GLU A 147 -22.82 -0.40 -5.08
N ASP A 148 -21.96 0.13 -5.96
CA ASP A 148 -22.29 1.15 -6.97
C ASP A 148 -22.88 2.46 -6.40
N LYS A 149 -22.53 2.79 -5.15
CA LYS A 149 -22.92 4.02 -4.45
C LYS A 149 -21.87 5.11 -4.68
N LEU A 150 -21.77 5.58 -5.93
CA LEU A 150 -20.70 6.50 -6.36
C LEU A 150 -20.63 7.81 -5.55
N GLU A 151 -21.77 8.35 -5.14
CA GLU A 151 -21.80 9.58 -4.33
C GLU A 151 -21.22 9.37 -2.93
N GLU A 152 -21.50 8.23 -2.30
CA GLU A 152 -20.92 7.88 -1.00
C GLU A 152 -19.41 7.60 -1.12
N ALA A 153 -19.01 6.94 -2.21
CA ALA A 153 -17.60 6.70 -2.52
C ALA A 153 -16.85 8.02 -2.72
N ARG A 154 -17.45 8.98 -3.44
CA ARG A 154 -16.87 10.32 -3.67
C ARG A 154 -16.70 11.08 -2.36
N LYS A 155 -17.71 11.09 -1.50
CA LYS A 155 -17.61 11.73 -0.17
C LYS A 155 -16.46 11.16 0.66
N ALA A 156 -16.28 9.84 0.66
CA ALA A 156 -15.17 9.21 1.35
C ALA A 156 -13.80 9.52 0.70
N HIS A 157 -13.74 9.55 -0.64
CA HIS A 157 -12.56 9.96 -1.39
C HIS A 157 -12.13 11.39 -1.03
N ASP A 158 -13.06 12.35 -1.10
CA ASP A 158 -12.78 13.77 -0.87
C ASP A 158 -12.36 14.01 0.58
N GLN A 159 -12.95 13.25 1.51
CA GLN A 159 -12.53 13.24 2.90
C GLN A 159 -11.08 12.77 3.08
N LEU A 160 -10.68 11.66 2.43
CA LEU A 160 -9.30 11.17 2.46
C LEU A 160 -8.32 12.17 1.84
N ALA A 161 -8.73 12.86 0.77
CA ALA A 161 -7.91 13.90 0.14
C ALA A 161 -7.69 15.09 1.09
N ALA A 162 -8.75 15.57 1.75
CA ALA A 162 -8.65 16.65 2.74
C ALA A 162 -7.76 16.27 3.92
N ILE A 163 -7.91 15.05 4.47
CA ILE A 163 -7.03 14.51 5.51
C ILE A 163 -5.57 14.48 5.02
N GLY A 164 -5.33 14.02 3.79
CA GLY A 164 -3.99 13.98 3.19
C GLY A 164 -3.33 15.37 3.14
N GLN A 165 -4.08 16.40 2.79
CA GLN A 165 -3.59 17.79 2.80
C GLN A 165 -3.25 18.27 4.22
N VAL A 166 -4.11 17.98 5.20
CA VAL A 166 -3.89 18.35 6.61
C VAL A 166 -2.61 17.71 7.14
N VAL A 167 -2.49 16.38 7.01
CA VAL A 167 -1.34 15.59 7.50
C VAL A 167 -0.06 15.97 6.74
N GLY A 168 -0.17 16.17 5.43
CA GLY A 168 0.95 16.50 4.55
C GLY A 168 1.73 17.75 4.96
N ARG A 169 1.07 18.74 5.58
CA ARG A 169 1.72 19.96 6.10
C ARG A 169 2.81 19.69 7.14
N TYR A 170 2.68 18.61 7.90
CA TYR A 170 3.57 18.28 9.02
C TYR A 170 4.63 17.22 8.68
N LEU A 171 4.47 16.51 7.55
CA LEU A 171 5.40 15.44 7.15
C LEU A 171 6.84 15.92 6.89
N PRO A 172 7.09 17.11 6.27
CA PRO A 172 8.46 17.56 6.03
C PRO A 172 9.27 17.79 7.31
N GLU A 173 8.63 18.29 8.37
CA GLU A 173 9.28 18.62 9.64
C GLU A 173 9.33 17.41 10.59
N HIS A 174 8.22 16.69 10.75
CA HIS A 174 8.08 15.64 11.75
C HIS A 174 8.17 14.22 11.18
N GLY A 175 8.37 14.10 9.85
CA GLY A 175 8.44 12.82 9.17
C GLY A 175 7.21 11.96 9.43
N ARG A 176 7.44 10.67 9.69
CA ARG A 176 6.35 9.72 10.03
C ARG A 176 5.89 9.81 11.49
N GLY A 177 6.49 10.68 12.29
CA GLY A 177 6.08 10.97 13.67
C GLY A 177 4.64 11.47 13.76
N VAL A 178 4.18 12.19 12.73
CA VAL A 178 2.79 12.70 12.61
C VAL A 178 1.77 11.57 12.72
N PHE A 179 2.00 10.43 12.05
CA PHE A 179 1.09 9.29 12.13
C PHE A 179 1.05 8.70 13.55
N GLY A 180 2.19 8.66 14.25
CA GLY A 180 2.23 8.24 15.65
C GLY A 180 1.38 9.15 16.54
N GLU A 181 1.40 10.45 16.31
CA GLU A 181 0.56 11.41 17.03
C GLU A 181 -0.93 11.22 16.75
N ILE A 182 -1.32 11.08 15.48
CA ILE A 182 -2.72 10.82 15.09
C ILE A 182 -3.22 9.51 15.74
N MET A 183 -2.39 8.47 15.78
CA MET A 183 -2.76 7.22 16.46
C MET A 183 -2.98 7.40 17.96
N ARG A 184 -2.22 8.28 18.64
CA ARG A 184 -2.49 8.62 20.06
C ARG A 184 -3.78 9.41 20.21
N MET A 185 -4.05 10.35 19.31
CA MET A 185 -5.33 11.08 19.27
C MET A 185 -6.53 10.16 19.01
N ARG A 186 -6.29 9.02 18.37
CA ARG A 186 -7.25 7.90 18.21
C ARG A 186 -7.37 7.01 19.45
N GLY A 187 -6.64 7.31 20.53
CA GLY A 187 -6.61 6.53 21.77
C GLY A 187 -5.72 5.29 21.72
N LEU A 188 -4.90 5.11 20.69
CA LEU A 188 -3.98 3.97 20.61
C LEU A 188 -2.70 4.27 21.41
N PRO A 189 -2.18 3.31 22.21
CA PRO A 189 -1.01 3.50 23.06
C PRO A 189 0.32 3.43 22.25
N VAL A 190 0.41 4.17 21.14
CA VAL A 190 1.60 4.22 20.29
C VAL A 190 2.68 5.04 20.97
N ARG A 191 3.70 4.36 21.50
CA ARG A 191 4.84 5.03 22.14
C ARG A 191 5.71 5.78 21.14
N ARG A 192 6.04 5.13 20.01
CA ARG A 192 6.86 5.72 18.95
C ARG A 192 6.52 5.08 17.60
N PHE A 193 6.32 5.91 16.59
CA PHE A 193 6.24 5.48 15.21
C PHE A 193 6.84 6.61 14.34
N PRO A 194 7.82 6.32 13.48
CA PRO A 194 8.50 5.04 13.26
C PRO A 194 9.40 4.65 14.46
N ARG A 195 10.18 3.56 14.37
CA ARG A 195 11.03 3.12 15.50
C ARG A 195 12.24 4.02 15.79
N TRP A 196 12.59 4.91 14.85
CA TRP A 196 13.65 5.92 15.03
C TRP A 196 13.06 7.24 15.54
N GLU A 197 13.95 8.13 15.98
CA GLU A 197 13.57 9.45 16.48
C GLU A 197 13.00 10.33 15.36
N CYS A 198 11.94 11.07 15.68
CA CYS A 198 11.36 12.11 14.83
C CYS A 198 11.16 13.35 15.69
N LEU A 199 11.27 14.54 15.10
CA LEU A 199 11.03 15.78 15.81
C LEU A 199 9.60 15.77 16.39
N PRO A 200 9.42 16.00 17.70
CA PRO A 200 8.09 16.01 18.30
C PRO A 200 7.29 17.22 17.81
N MET A 201 5.98 17.04 17.67
CA MET A 201 5.07 18.17 17.41
C MET A 201 4.90 18.99 18.68
N SER A 202 4.94 20.32 18.54
CA SER A 202 4.57 21.24 19.62
C SER A 202 3.09 21.10 19.97
N ARG A 203 2.71 21.60 21.15
CA ARG A 203 1.30 21.60 21.58
C ARG A 203 0.38 22.32 20.56
N GLN A 204 0.81 23.48 20.06
CA GLN A 204 0.05 24.23 19.06
C GLN A 204 -0.12 23.43 17.76
N GLN A 205 0.95 22.80 17.27
CA GLN A 205 0.88 21.97 16.05
C GLN A 205 -0.08 20.78 16.22
N LYS A 206 -0.16 20.20 17.42
CA LYS A 206 -1.12 19.12 17.73
C LYS A 206 -2.56 19.64 17.74
N GLU A 207 -2.81 20.78 18.37
CA GLU A 207 -4.13 21.44 18.38
C GLU A 207 -4.57 21.81 16.96
N ASP A 208 -3.67 22.35 16.14
CA ASP A 208 -3.94 22.70 14.74
C ASP A 208 -4.18 21.45 13.87
N LEU A 209 -3.41 20.38 14.08
CA LEU A 209 -3.60 19.09 13.42
C LEU A 209 -4.97 18.51 13.77
N GLN A 210 -5.33 18.49 15.05
CA GLN A 210 -6.64 18.01 15.52
C GLN A 210 -7.77 18.82 14.89
N LYS A 211 -7.67 20.16 14.92
CA LYS A 211 -8.66 21.05 14.31
C LYS A 211 -8.81 20.78 12.80
N GLY A 212 -7.70 20.71 12.07
CA GLY A 212 -7.72 20.45 10.63
C GLY A 212 -8.30 19.07 10.29
N LEU A 213 -8.03 18.05 11.10
CA LEU A 213 -8.66 16.74 10.95
C LEU A 213 -10.17 16.80 11.25
N GLY A 214 -10.59 17.59 12.23
CA GLY A 214 -12.00 17.87 12.52
C GLY A 214 -12.73 18.54 11.36
N GLU A 215 -12.12 19.54 10.74
CA GLU A 215 -12.62 20.20 9.52
C GLU A 215 -12.69 19.24 8.33
N ALA A 216 -11.76 18.27 8.26
CA ALA A 216 -11.78 17.16 7.30
C ALA A 216 -12.73 16.00 7.73
N GLY A 217 -13.64 16.23 8.69
CA GLY A 217 -14.67 15.27 9.09
C GLY A 217 -14.19 14.13 9.99
N VAL A 218 -13.04 14.26 10.65
CA VAL A 218 -12.53 13.31 11.63
C VAL A 218 -12.42 13.97 13.01
N ALA A 219 -13.38 13.67 13.88
CA ALA A 219 -13.32 14.11 15.27
C ALA A 219 -12.36 13.23 16.08
N LEU A 220 -11.29 13.83 16.61
CA LEU A 220 -10.31 13.17 17.47
C LEU A 220 -10.16 13.93 18.80
N ALA A 221 -9.71 13.25 19.86
CA ALA A 221 -9.38 13.86 21.14
C ALA A 221 -7.86 14.09 21.25
N LEU A 222 -7.44 15.15 21.94
CA LEU A 222 -6.03 15.28 22.31
C LEU A 222 -5.72 14.30 23.47
N PRO A 223 -4.63 13.53 23.37
CA PRO A 223 -4.19 12.61 24.42
C PRO A 223 -3.57 13.33 25.62
#